data_AF-A0A845GDP1-F1
#
_entry.id   AF-A0A845GDP1-F1
#
_cell.length_a   1.000
_cell.length_b   1.000
_cell.length_c   1.000
_cell.angle_alpha   90.00
_cell.angle_beta   90.00
_cell.angle_gamma   90.00
#
_symmetry.space_group_name_H-M   'P 1'
#
loop_
_entity.id
_entity.type
_entity.pdbx_description
1 polymer ?
#
loop_
_entity_poly.entity_id
_entity_poly.type
_entity_poly.pdbx_seq_one_letter_code
_entity_poly.pdbx_strand_id
1 'polypeptide(L)'
;MTSDTTITGLDTLHSIGIITAGQRRRALADPGASDVAAMDSMSDQLVWMIQRDIVTPDDMAHACTRIETSHGAEEAARHMEIISETLAKYLGARERVNRDTLGTLASAALITQAELDRILPHVPQNLLLESPGAALVWMARTGHISGGRLKTFRRDGAAGDMRRAAILQEVERLDREHNDAVTAYWRALLPGPVWMWIAVPLLAFSVYIWHTVTPSAAPGCTDKDISRTLDGLMLRASIDQRVSAMRPGAEATLPAVSGIKEVGYASEPRIRGCKATLTIDKTETAYAFTIEPSAPGKQDFAVVGASPAIVEARFGHLTADGKFINKAEPVGRAEAERAFRAGVDNMMAAAFPAGRRAMPELPLSHLPKLSTSSPERSREIAEVEPLAPCREIAAGTTYSCRLLVERNDPLLAALGRDGSTTLEGDFVFERDGATGPWHMAEGFDEAFVNAVAASRIQGLTR
;
A
#
# COMPACT_ATOMS: atom_id res chain seq x y z
N MET A 1 73.13 -15.46 -13.51
CA MET A 1 73.05 -15.08 -14.93
C MET A 1 71.88 -15.82 -15.52
N THR A 2 70.72 -15.18 -15.60
CA THR A 2 69.52 -15.71 -16.28
C THR A 2 69.57 -15.23 -17.72
N SER A 3 69.79 -16.16 -18.66
CA SER A 3 69.66 -15.87 -20.08
C SER A 3 68.25 -15.38 -20.36
N ASP A 4 68.11 -14.18 -20.93
CA ASP A 4 66.84 -13.65 -21.42
C ASP A 4 66.28 -14.63 -22.46
N THR A 5 65.33 -15.45 -22.06
CA THR A 5 64.64 -16.36 -22.96
C THR A 5 63.58 -15.53 -23.68
N THR A 6 63.89 -15.07 -24.88
CA THR A 6 62.96 -14.31 -25.72
C THR A 6 62.14 -15.28 -26.56
N ILE A 7 60.81 -15.25 -26.41
CA ILE A 7 59.89 -15.97 -27.28
C ILE A 7 59.26 -14.93 -28.21
N THR A 8 59.66 -14.93 -29.48
CA THR A 8 59.31 -13.87 -30.45
C THR A 8 57.81 -13.62 -30.53
N GLY A 9 56.98 -14.67 -30.50
CA GLY A 9 55.52 -14.51 -30.52
C GLY A 9 54.97 -13.80 -29.27
N LEU A 10 55.49 -14.08 -28.07
CA LEU A 10 55.09 -13.38 -26.84
C LEU A 10 55.57 -11.91 -26.83
N ASP A 11 56.71 -11.64 -27.44
CA ASP A 11 57.23 -10.27 -27.60
C ASP A 11 56.34 -9.47 -28.55
N THR A 12 55.93 -10.08 -29.67
CA THR A 12 54.99 -9.46 -30.62
C THR A 12 53.63 -9.21 -29.97
N LEU A 13 53.05 -10.21 -29.30
CA LEU A 13 51.78 -10.11 -28.58
C LEU A 13 51.79 -8.99 -27.52
N HIS A 14 52.93 -8.77 -26.87
CA HIS A 14 53.11 -7.67 -25.94
C HIS A 14 53.19 -6.32 -26.67
N SER A 15 54.00 -6.23 -27.73
CA SER A 15 54.18 -4.97 -28.48
C SER A 15 52.90 -4.46 -29.13
N ILE A 16 52.02 -5.36 -29.58
CA ILE A 16 50.73 -5.00 -30.19
C ILE A 16 49.63 -4.76 -29.14
N GLY A 17 49.92 -4.98 -27.86
CA GLY A 17 49.01 -4.67 -26.75
C GLY A 17 47.98 -5.74 -26.41
N ILE A 18 48.09 -6.95 -26.98
CA ILE A 18 47.21 -8.08 -26.66
C ILE A 18 47.46 -8.57 -25.23
N ILE A 19 48.74 -8.72 -24.86
CA ILE A 19 49.14 -9.11 -23.50
C ILE A 19 49.93 -7.99 -22.79
N THR A 20 49.80 -7.94 -21.48
CA THR A 20 50.54 -7.00 -20.63
C THR A 20 51.95 -7.49 -20.35
N ALA A 21 52.84 -6.58 -19.93
CA ALA A 21 54.20 -6.93 -19.50
C ALA A 21 54.20 -7.91 -18.29
N GLY A 22 53.18 -7.83 -17.43
CA GLY A 22 52.98 -8.78 -16.33
C GLY A 22 52.65 -10.19 -16.82
N GLN A 23 51.73 -10.31 -17.78
CA GLN A 23 51.34 -11.59 -18.39
C GLN A 23 52.48 -12.22 -19.18
N ARG A 24 53.24 -11.42 -19.94
CA ARG A 24 54.46 -11.88 -20.63
C ARG A 24 55.48 -12.46 -19.64
N ARG A 25 55.77 -11.76 -18.54
CA ARG A 25 56.71 -12.26 -17.52
C ARG A 25 56.23 -13.56 -16.88
N ARG A 26 54.93 -13.69 -16.59
CA ARG A 26 54.36 -14.94 -16.06
C ARG A 26 54.50 -16.09 -17.06
N ALA A 27 54.23 -15.86 -18.34
CA ALA A 27 54.40 -16.87 -19.38
C ALA A 27 55.85 -17.33 -19.54
N LEU A 28 56.83 -16.43 -19.49
CA LEU A 28 58.24 -16.78 -19.56
C LEU A 28 58.76 -17.49 -18.30
N ALA A 29 58.11 -17.29 -17.15
CA ALA A 29 58.46 -17.93 -15.89
C ALA A 29 57.74 -19.28 -15.66
N ASP A 30 56.79 -19.65 -16.53
CA ASP A 30 56.04 -20.90 -16.42
C ASP A 30 56.92 -22.10 -16.82
N PRO A 31 56.88 -23.23 -16.10
CA PRO A 31 57.68 -24.42 -16.40
C PRO A 31 57.52 -24.98 -17.82
N GLY A 32 56.40 -24.71 -18.50
CA GLY A 32 56.10 -25.12 -19.87
C GLY A 32 56.42 -24.06 -20.94
N ALA A 33 57.15 -23.00 -20.60
CA ALA A 33 57.48 -21.92 -21.55
C ALA A 33 58.24 -22.42 -22.80
N SER A 34 59.00 -23.51 -22.69
CA SER A 34 59.69 -24.13 -23.84
C SER A 34 58.72 -24.63 -24.91
N ASP A 35 57.54 -25.10 -24.50
CA ASP A 35 56.54 -25.64 -25.42
C ASP A 35 55.88 -24.52 -26.24
N VAL A 36 55.79 -23.33 -25.67
CA VAL A 36 55.26 -22.11 -26.32
C VAL A 36 56.18 -21.65 -27.44
N ALA A 37 57.50 -21.76 -27.25
CA ALA A 37 58.49 -21.39 -28.27
C ALA A 37 58.41 -22.29 -29.51
N ALA A 38 57.86 -23.51 -29.38
CA ALA A 38 57.67 -24.45 -30.47
C ALA A 38 56.31 -24.31 -31.19
N MET A 39 55.44 -23.38 -30.77
CA MET A 39 54.12 -23.17 -31.39
C MET A 39 54.20 -22.24 -32.60
N ASP A 40 53.62 -22.68 -33.71
CA ASP A 40 53.71 -22.01 -35.01
C ASP A 40 52.88 -20.72 -35.13
N SER A 41 51.90 -20.50 -34.24
CA SER A 41 51.02 -19.33 -34.31
C SER A 41 50.87 -18.59 -32.97
N MET A 42 50.73 -17.26 -33.06
CA MET A 42 50.45 -16.41 -31.90
C MET A 42 49.11 -16.75 -31.23
N SER A 43 48.13 -17.24 -32.00
CA SER A 43 46.85 -17.69 -31.45
C SER A 43 47.00 -18.99 -30.64
N ASP A 44 47.86 -19.92 -31.04
CA ASP A 44 48.15 -21.12 -30.25
C ASP A 44 48.90 -20.79 -28.95
N GLN A 45 49.83 -19.83 -29.02
CA GLN A 45 50.53 -19.31 -27.84
C GLN A 45 49.55 -18.65 -26.85
N LEU A 46 48.59 -17.87 -27.35
CA LEU A 46 47.53 -17.30 -26.51
C LEU A 46 46.59 -18.35 -25.92
N VAL A 47 46.20 -19.38 -26.69
CA VAL A 47 45.39 -20.50 -26.17
C VAL A 47 46.11 -21.19 -25.02
N TRP A 48 47.42 -21.43 -25.14
CA TRP A 48 48.23 -21.97 -24.06
C TRP A 48 48.25 -21.04 -22.83
N MET A 49 48.42 -19.73 -23.03
CA MET A 49 48.38 -18.77 -21.94
C MET A 49 47.03 -18.74 -21.22
N ILE A 50 45.93 -18.93 -21.96
CA ILE A 50 44.58 -19.05 -21.38
C ILE A 50 44.44 -20.35 -20.58
N GLN A 51 44.97 -21.46 -21.08
CA GLN A 51 44.93 -22.75 -20.37
C GLN A 51 45.74 -22.74 -19.06
N ARG A 52 46.75 -21.87 -18.95
CA ARG A 52 47.57 -21.69 -17.74
C ARG A 52 47.07 -20.58 -16.81
N ASP A 53 45.91 -20.00 -17.09
CA ASP A 53 45.33 -18.87 -16.34
C ASP A 53 46.27 -17.64 -16.28
N ILE A 54 47.11 -17.50 -17.30
CA ILE A 54 48.00 -16.35 -17.45
C ILE A 54 47.26 -15.20 -18.12
N VAL A 55 46.32 -15.52 -19.01
CA VAL A 55 45.44 -14.58 -19.72
C VAL A 55 44.00 -15.07 -19.58
N THR A 56 43.09 -14.18 -19.20
CA THR A 56 41.66 -14.51 -19.09
C THR A 56 40.88 -14.06 -20.33
N PRO A 57 39.67 -14.58 -20.56
CA PRO A 57 38.78 -14.06 -21.60
C PRO A 57 38.45 -12.56 -21.44
N ASP A 58 38.37 -12.06 -20.20
CA ASP A 58 38.14 -10.64 -19.91
C ASP A 58 39.36 -9.78 -20.29
N ASP A 59 40.59 -10.30 -20.10
CA ASP A 59 41.81 -9.65 -20.56
C ASP A 59 41.82 -9.46 -22.09
N MET A 60 41.20 -10.38 -22.84
CA MET A 60 41.06 -10.28 -24.30
C MET A 60 40.03 -9.23 -24.70
N ALA A 61 38.93 -9.08 -23.97
CA ALA A 61 37.98 -7.98 -24.20
C ALA A 61 38.66 -6.62 -23.98
N HIS A 62 39.46 -6.49 -22.92
CA HIS A 62 40.26 -5.29 -22.68
C HIS A 62 41.35 -5.09 -23.75
N ALA A 63 41.89 -6.16 -24.32
CA ALA A 63 42.84 -6.09 -25.43
C ALA A 63 42.19 -5.52 -26.70
N CYS A 64 40.96 -5.93 -27.04
CA CYS A 64 40.22 -5.35 -28.17
C CYS A 64 40.09 -3.83 -28.04
N THR A 65 39.68 -3.32 -26.87
CA THR A 65 39.57 -1.88 -26.62
C THR A 65 40.91 -1.15 -26.75
N ARG A 66 42.01 -1.75 -26.29
CA ARG A 66 43.36 -1.16 -26.44
C ARG A 66 43.80 -1.13 -27.90
N ILE A 67 43.50 -2.17 -28.66
CA ILE A 67 43.87 -2.27 -30.08
C ILE A 67 43.13 -1.21 -30.89
N GLU A 68 41.81 -1.09 -30.70
CA GLU A 68 40.97 -0.10 -31.39
C GLU A 68 41.39 1.35 -31.08
N THR A 69 41.89 1.61 -29.88
CA THR A 69 42.29 2.96 -29.45
C THR A 69 43.73 3.32 -29.81
N SER A 70 44.60 2.33 -30.03
CA SER A 70 46.04 2.55 -30.18
C SER A 70 46.57 2.33 -31.60
N HIS A 71 45.79 1.72 -32.49
CA HIS A 71 46.23 1.35 -33.86
C HIS A 71 45.27 1.90 -34.93
N GLY A 72 45.76 2.06 -36.15
CA GLY A 72 44.91 2.42 -37.31
C GLY A 72 43.93 1.29 -37.67
N ALA A 73 42.83 1.60 -38.36
CA ALA A 73 41.73 0.66 -38.61
C ALA A 73 42.16 -0.69 -39.25
N GLU A 74 43.11 -0.67 -40.19
CA GLU A 74 43.62 -1.86 -40.86
C GLU A 74 44.56 -2.71 -39.98
N GLU A 75 45.36 -2.07 -39.13
CA GLU A 75 46.22 -2.74 -38.14
C GLU A 75 45.40 -3.31 -36.99
N ALA A 76 44.39 -2.55 -36.54
CA ALA A 76 43.43 -3.01 -35.54
C ALA A 76 42.68 -4.27 -36.03
N ALA A 77 42.22 -4.28 -37.29
CA ALA A 77 41.55 -5.45 -37.87
C ALA A 77 42.45 -6.71 -37.88
N ARG A 78 43.73 -6.58 -38.26
CA ARG A 78 44.70 -7.69 -38.24
C ARG A 78 44.98 -8.20 -36.82
N HIS A 79 45.08 -7.31 -35.83
CA HIS A 79 45.30 -7.73 -34.45
C HIS A 79 44.03 -8.35 -33.82
N MET A 80 42.84 -7.88 -34.19
CA MET A 80 41.57 -8.47 -33.77
C MET A 80 41.36 -9.89 -34.35
N GLU A 81 41.89 -10.17 -35.54
CA GLU A 81 41.89 -11.51 -36.14
C GLU A 81 42.66 -12.53 -35.29
N ILE A 82 43.78 -12.13 -34.67
CA ILE A 82 44.53 -12.98 -33.74
C ILE A 82 43.68 -13.32 -32.52
N ILE A 83 42.95 -12.34 -31.95
CA ILE A 83 42.06 -12.54 -30.80
C ILE A 83 40.88 -13.44 -31.19
N SER A 84 40.25 -13.21 -32.34
CA SER A 84 39.09 -14.00 -32.79
C SER A 84 39.47 -15.45 -33.09
N GLU A 85 40.61 -15.68 -33.76
CA GLU A 85 41.14 -17.03 -34.00
C GLU A 85 41.47 -17.75 -32.68
N THR A 86 42.08 -17.04 -31.72
CA THR A 86 42.37 -17.56 -30.38
C THR A 86 41.10 -18.01 -29.68
N LEU A 87 40.07 -17.16 -29.65
CA LEU A 87 38.78 -17.47 -29.03
C LEU A 87 38.09 -18.65 -29.74
N ALA A 88 38.12 -18.71 -31.07
CA ALA A 88 37.55 -19.82 -31.83
C ALA A 88 38.26 -21.15 -31.52
N LYS A 89 39.60 -21.17 -31.49
CA LYS A 89 40.40 -22.36 -31.12
C LYS A 89 40.13 -22.79 -29.68
N TYR A 90 40.04 -21.83 -28.76
CA TYR A 90 39.77 -22.07 -27.35
C TYR A 90 38.37 -22.67 -27.12
N LEU A 91 37.34 -22.07 -27.72
CA LEU A 91 35.96 -22.55 -27.63
C LEU A 91 35.80 -23.92 -28.29
N GLY A 92 36.43 -24.14 -29.45
CA GLY A 92 36.42 -25.45 -30.12
C GLY A 92 37.11 -26.55 -29.30
N ALA A 93 38.18 -26.23 -28.58
CA ALA A 93 38.81 -27.17 -27.63
C ALA A 93 37.89 -27.50 -26.45
N ARG A 94 37.22 -26.50 -25.88
CA ARG A 94 36.22 -26.69 -24.81
C ARG A 94 35.03 -27.52 -25.24
N GLU A 95 34.51 -27.28 -26.45
CA GLU A 95 33.39 -28.06 -26.99
C GLU A 95 33.73 -29.54 -27.08
N ARG A 96 34.96 -29.87 -27.56
CA ARG A 96 35.45 -31.25 -27.58
C ARG A 96 35.51 -31.85 -26.18
N VAL A 97 36.11 -31.14 -25.22
CA VAL A 97 36.18 -31.61 -23.82
C VAL A 97 34.78 -31.83 -23.25
N ASN A 98 33.84 -30.91 -23.44
CA ASN A 98 32.47 -31.06 -22.96
C ASN A 98 31.77 -32.26 -23.60
N ARG A 99 31.96 -32.47 -24.91
CA ARG A 99 31.42 -33.62 -25.64
C ARG A 99 31.97 -34.94 -25.08
N ASP A 100 33.27 -35.01 -24.83
CA ASP A 100 33.91 -36.20 -24.26
C ASP A 100 33.48 -36.46 -22.81
N THR A 101 33.33 -35.40 -22.02
CA THR A 101 32.83 -35.45 -20.63
C THR A 101 31.39 -35.94 -20.59
N LEU A 102 30.50 -35.43 -21.45
CA LEU A 102 29.11 -35.89 -21.54
C LEU A 102 29.03 -37.30 -22.14
N GLY A 103 29.88 -37.64 -23.11
CA GLY A 103 30.04 -39.00 -23.63
C GLY A 103 30.44 -40.00 -22.55
N THR A 104 31.26 -39.57 -21.58
CA THR A 104 31.61 -40.38 -20.42
C THR A 104 30.39 -40.71 -19.56
N LEU A 105 29.44 -39.78 -19.40
CA LEU A 105 28.17 -40.05 -18.70
C LEU A 105 27.30 -41.07 -19.43
N ALA A 106 27.24 -41.00 -20.76
CA ALA A 106 26.52 -41.98 -21.57
C ALA A 106 27.16 -43.37 -21.47
N SER A 107 28.50 -43.43 -21.51
CA SER A 107 29.25 -44.69 -21.35
C SER A 107 29.06 -45.34 -19.97
N ALA A 108 28.81 -44.54 -18.93
CA ALA A 108 28.53 -45.00 -17.56
C ALA A 108 27.03 -45.28 -17.30
N ALA A 109 26.20 -45.29 -18.36
CA ALA A 109 24.76 -45.50 -18.29
C ALA A 109 24.01 -44.54 -17.34
N LEU A 110 24.55 -43.34 -17.10
CA LEU A 110 23.90 -42.29 -16.32
C LEU A 110 22.94 -41.46 -17.19
N ILE A 111 23.23 -41.38 -18.48
CA ILE A 111 22.35 -40.77 -19.49
C ILE A 111 22.25 -41.70 -20.70
N THR A 112 21.19 -41.57 -21.48
CA THR A 112 21.03 -42.30 -22.74
C THR A 112 21.70 -41.56 -23.90
N GLN A 113 22.00 -42.27 -25.00
CA GLN A 113 22.54 -41.62 -26.20
C GLN A 113 21.58 -40.55 -26.76
N ALA A 114 20.27 -40.81 -26.73
CA ALA A 114 19.26 -39.86 -27.16
C ALA A 114 19.22 -38.58 -26.29
N GLU A 115 19.59 -38.69 -25.01
CA GLU A 115 19.72 -37.53 -24.12
C GLU A 115 21.01 -36.77 -24.39
N LEU A 116 22.12 -37.48 -24.65
CA LEU A 116 23.38 -36.87 -25.06
C LEU A 116 23.19 -36.04 -26.34
N ASP A 117 22.59 -36.62 -27.38
CA ASP A 117 22.35 -35.94 -28.66
C ASP A 117 21.43 -34.72 -28.51
N ARG A 118 20.48 -34.77 -27.55
CA ARG A 118 19.61 -33.64 -27.24
C ARG A 118 20.34 -32.51 -26.51
N ILE A 119 21.30 -32.84 -25.66
CA ILE A 119 21.94 -31.87 -24.76
C ILE A 119 23.13 -31.18 -25.40
N LEU A 120 23.87 -31.88 -26.26
CA LEU A 120 25.06 -31.32 -26.93
C LEU A 120 24.82 -29.94 -27.58
N PRO A 121 23.71 -29.69 -28.31
CA PRO A 121 23.42 -28.38 -28.88
C PRO A 121 23.10 -27.28 -27.85
N HIS A 122 22.76 -27.66 -26.61
CA HIS A 122 22.35 -26.74 -25.54
C HIS A 122 23.47 -26.45 -24.53
N VAL A 123 24.65 -27.05 -24.68
CA VAL A 123 25.80 -26.73 -23.84
C VAL A 123 26.29 -25.32 -24.19
N PRO A 124 26.32 -24.36 -23.26
CA PRO A 124 26.82 -23.03 -23.53
C PRO A 124 28.29 -23.08 -23.98
N GLN A 125 28.64 -22.32 -25.02
CA GLN A 125 30.01 -22.33 -25.59
C GLN A 125 31.07 -21.87 -24.57
N ASN A 126 30.68 -21.02 -23.62
CA ASN A 126 31.57 -20.49 -22.58
C ASN A 126 31.67 -21.40 -21.34
N LEU A 127 30.89 -22.48 -21.25
CA LEU A 127 30.93 -23.41 -20.12
C LEU A 127 32.00 -24.49 -20.34
N LEU A 128 32.79 -24.79 -19.32
CA LEU A 128 33.68 -25.95 -19.30
C LEU A 128 33.18 -26.94 -18.25
N LEU A 129 32.91 -28.17 -18.67
CA LEU A 129 32.52 -29.27 -17.80
C LEU A 129 33.79 -30.03 -17.38
N GLU A 130 34.39 -29.56 -16.29
CA GLU A 130 35.70 -30.00 -15.78
C GLU A 130 35.75 -31.49 -15.42
N SER A 131 34.60 -32.10 -15.10
CA SER A 131 34.49 -33.52 -14.81
C SER A 131 33.12 -34.07 -15.18
N PRO A 132 32.97 -35.40 -15.35
CA PRO A 132 31.65 -36.00 -15.57
C PRO A 132 30.69 -35.75 -14.40
N GLY A 133 31.21 -35.69 -13.16
CA GLY A 133 30.42 -35.32 -11.99
C GLY A 133 29.86 -33.89 -12.09
N ALA A 134 30.71 -32.93 -12.48
CA ALA A 134 30.30 -31.54 -12.72
C ALA A 134 29.26 -31.44 -13.85
N ALA A 135 29.42 -32.22 -14.92
CA ALA A 135 28.44 -32.31 -16.00
C ALA A 135 27.08 -32.81 -15.50
N LEU A 136 27.05 -33.83 -14.64
CA LEU A 136 25.81 -34.36 -14.08
C LEU A 136 25.11 -33.36 -13.15
N VAL A 137 25.88 -32.62 -12.32
CA VAL A 137 25.36 -31.52 -11.49
C VAL A 137 24.79 -30.40 -12.36
N TRP A 138 25.50 -30.00 -13.42
CA TRP A 138 25.03 -28.99 -14.36
C TRP A 138 23.70 -29.41 -14.99
N MET A 139 23.60 -30.64 -15.52
CA MET A 139 22.36 -31.18 -16.10
C MET A 139 21.18 -31.18 -15.12
N ALA A 140 21.43 -31.45 -13.84
CA ALA A 140 20.40 -31.41 -12.82
C ALA A 140 19.92 -29.99 -12.51
N ARG A 141 20.84 -29.01 -12.48
CA ARG A 141 20.52 -27.59 -12.23
C ARG A 141 19.80 -26.94 -13.40
N THR A 142 20.14 -27.32 -14.64
CA THR A 142 19.49 -26.81 -15.86
C THR A 142 18.21 -27.57 -16.23
N GLY A 143 17.82 -28.58 -15.45
CA GLY A 143 16.57 -29.32 -15.64
C GLY A 143 16.61 -30.40 -16.72
N HIS A 144 17.78 -30.73 -17.28
CA HIS A 144 17.95 -31.84 -18.22
C HIS A 144 17.86 -33.21 -17.54
N ILE A 145 18.11 -33.29 -16.23
CA ILE A 145 17.81 -34.44 -15.39
C ILE A 145 16.94 -33.98 -14.22
N SER A 146 15.89 -34.73 -13.91
CA SER A 146 15.05 -34.44 -12.74
C SER A 146 15.79 -34.74 -11.44
N GLY A 147 15.55 -33.92 -10.40
CA GLY A 147 16.13 -34.17 -9.07
C GLY A 147 15.74 -35.53 -8.49
N GLY A 148 14.57 -36.07 -8.86
CA GLY A 148 14.15 -37.43 -8.52
C GLY A 148 15.05 -38.50 -9.14
N ARG A 149 15.43 -38.34 -10.40
CA ARG A 149 16.33 -39.27 -11.11
C ARG A 149 17.77 -39.20 -10.61
N LEU A 150 18.24 -38.02 -10.22
CA LEU A 150 19.54 -37.88 -9.57
C LEU A 150 19.56 -38.60 -8.20
N LYS A 151 18.47 -38.51 -7.44
CA LYS A 151 18.31 -39.27 -6.18
C LYS A 151 18.28 -40.78 -6.42
N THR A 152 17.64 -41.26 -7.50
CA THR A 152 17.68 -42.70 -7.83
C THR A 152 19.08 -43.15 -8.20
N PHE A 153 19.86 -42.35 -8.95
CA PHE A 153 21.26 -42.70 -9.24
C PHE A 153 22.11 -42.87 -8.00
N ARG A 154 21.98 -41.95 -7.03
CA ARG A 154 22.70 -42.04 -5.74
C ARG A 154 22.24 -43.23 -4.91
N ARG A 155 20.93 -43.48 -4.85
CA ARG A 155 20.34 -44.58 -4.07
C ARG A 155 20.69 -45.96 -4.63
N ASP A 156 20.58 -46.12 -5.95
CA ASP A 156 20.78 -47.41 -6.60
C ASP A 156 22.28 -47.77 -6.64
N GLY A 157 23.16 -46.79 -6.37
CA GLY A 157 24.58 -47.00 -6.15
C GLY A 157 25.29 -47.67 -7.33
N ALA A 158 26.54 -48.03 -7.10
CA ALA A 158 27.40 -48.72 -8.06
C ALA A 158 26.98 -50.17 -8.25
N ALA A 159 25.84 -50.43 -8.90
CA ALA A 159 25.47 -51.78 -9.32
C ALA A 159 26.48 -52.31 -10.36
N GLY A 160 27.65 -52.75 -9.90
CA GLY A 160 28.72 -53.39 -10.68
C GLY A 160 29.69 -52.47 -11.44
N ASP A 161 29.44 -51.15 -11.54
CA ASP A 161 30.26 -50.24 -12.36
C ASP A 161 31.07 -49.23 -11.51
N MET A 162 32.39 -49.43 -11.47
CA MET A 162 33.34 -48.57 -10.75
C MET A 162 33.40 -47.14 -11.32
N ARG A 163 33.21 -46.98 -12.64
CA ARG A 163 33.24 -45.66 -13.30
C ARG A 163 32.02 -44.85 -12.90
N ARG A 164 30.85 -45.49 -12.90
CA ARG A 164 29.60 -44.90 -12.41
C ARG A 164 29.71 -44.50 -10.93
N ALA A 165 30.34 -45.33 -10.10
CA ALA A 165 30.58 -45.06 -8.69
C ALA A 165 31.40 -43.78 -8.48
N ALA A 166 32.54 -43.65 -9.18
CA ALA A 166 33.44 -42.52 -9.08
C ALA A 166 32.75 -41.20 -9.47
N ILE A 167 31.93 -41.22 -10.51
CA ILE A 167 31.16 -40.05 -10.96
C ILE A 167 30.15 -39.62 -9.90
N LEU A 168 29.42 -40.56 -9.29
CA LEU A 168 28.42 -40.22 -8.26
C LEU A 168 29.05 -39.75 -6.96
N GLN A 169 30.19 -40.31 -6.56
CA GLN A 169 30.96 -39.84 -5.40
C GLN A 169 31.43 -38.40 -5.59
N GLU A 170 31.85 -38.05 -6.81
CA GLU A 170 32.23 -36.69 -7.16
C GLU A 170 31.04 -35.72 -7.09
N VAL A 171 29.85 -36.14 -7.54
CA VAL A 171 28.61 -35.34 -7.37
C VAL A 171 28.31 -35.06 -5.90
N GLU A 172 28.47 -36.06 -5.01
CA GLU A 172 28.26 -35.87 -3.57
C GLU A 172 29.31 -34.95 -2.94
N ARG A 173 30.55 -34.95 -3.44
CA ARG A 173 31.58 -34.00 -3.02
C ARG A 173 31.21 -32.58 -3.41
N LEU A 174 30.84 -32.37 -4.68
CA LEU A 174 30.45 -31.05 -5.21
C LEU A 174 29.19 -30.50 -4.53
N ASP A 175 28.19 -31.34 -4.26
CA ASP A 175 26.97 -30.93 -3.53
C ASP A 175 27.30 -30.53 -2.08
N ARG A 176 28.20 -31.24 -1.41
CA ARG A 176 28.64 -30.88 -0.04
C ARG A 176 29.39 -29.57 -0.01
N GLU A 177 30.38 -29.38 -0.89
CA GLU A 177 31.15 -28.13 -0.98
C GLU A 177 30.24 -26.92 -1.27
N HIS A 178 29.27 -27.08 -2.16
CA HIS A 178 28.31 -26.03 -2.45
C HIS A 178 27.43 -25.71 -1.24
N ASN A 179 26.89 -26.74 -0.58
CA ASN A 179 26.05 -26.54 0.60
C ASN A 179 26.85 -25.93 1.76
N ASP A 180 28.09 -26.34 1.98
CA ASP A 180 28.97 -25.80 3.00
C ASP A 180 29.30 -24.33 2.73
N ALA A 181 29.60 -23.97 1.47
CA ALA A 181 29.84 -22.59 1.05
C ALA A 181 28.60 -21.71 1.21
N VAL A 182 27.43 -22.20 0.79
CA VAL A 182 26.15 -21.49 0.95
C VAL A 182 25.84 -21.30 2.44
N THR A 183 26.02 -22.34 3.25
CA THR A 183 25.77 -22.26 4.70
C THR A 183 26.75 -21.31 5.37
N ALA A 184 28.02 -21.28 4.97
CA ALA A 184 29.01 -20.34 5.45
C ALA A 184 28.68 -18.89 5.06
N TYR A 185 28.26 -18.67 3.81
CA TYR A 185 27.79 -17.36 3.33
C TYR A 185 26.60 -16.85 4.14
N TRP A 186 25.57 -17.67 4.34
CA TRP A 186 24.40 -17.28 5.13
C TRP A 186 24.72 -17.06 6.61
N ARG A 187 25.64 -17.84 7.19
CA ARG A 187 26.15 -17.61 8.56
C ARG A 187 26.91 -16.29 8.68
N ALA A 188 27.61 -15.86 7.63
CA ALA A 188 28.30 -14.57 7.61
C ALA A 188 27.33 -13.39 7.44
N LEU A 189 26.26 -13.56 6.65
CA LEU A 189 25.29 -12.50 6.36
C LEU A 189 24.28 -12.28 7.50
N LEU A 190 23.91 -13.35 8.20
CA LEU A 190 22.88 -13.35 9.25
C LEU A 190 23.47 -13.83 10.57
N PRO A 191 24.22 -12.98 11.30
CA PRO A 191 24.76 -13.35 12.60
C PRO A 191 23.62 -13.61 13.60
N GLY A 192 23.68 -14.75 14.28
CA GLY A 192 22.70 -15.15 15.30
C GLY A 192 21.68 -16.20 14.83
N PRO A 193 20.64 -16.49 15.65
CA PRO A 193 19.68 -17.54 15.35
C PRO A 193 18.81 -17.19 14.13
N VAL A 194 18.73 -18.09 13.14
CA VAL A 194 17.96 -17.91 11.89
C VAL A 194 16.49 -17.52 12.16
N TRP A 195 15.90 -17.98 13.27
CA TRP A 195 14.52 -17.65 13.63
C TRP A 195 14.30 -16.15 13.91
N MET A 196 15.31 -15.42 14.41
CA MET A 196 15.17 -13.98 14.66
C MET A 196 15.00 -13.20 13.34
N TRP A 197 15.73 -13.60 12.31
CA TRP A 197 15.68 -12.98 10.99
C TRP A 197 14.38 -13.28 10.22
N ILE A 198 13.61 -14.29 10.66
CA ILE A 198 12.26 -14.57 10.16
C ILE A 198 11.21 -13.84 11.00
N ALA A 199 11.36 -13.87 12.33
CA ALA A 199 10.38 -13.33 13.27
C ALA A 199 10.29 -11.79 13.22
N VAL A 200 11.43 -11.09 13.11
CA VAL A 200 11.47 -9.63 13.08
C VAL A 200 10.73 -9.04 11.87
N PRO A 201 10.98 -9.47 10.62
CA PRO A 201 10.23 -8.94 9.48
C PRO A 201 8.75 -9.36 9.51
N LEU A 202 8.41 -10.56 10.00
CA LEU A 202 7.00 -10.95 10.19
C LEU A 202 6.26 -10.06 11.18
N LEU A 203 6.90 -9.75 12.33
CA LEU A 203 6.34 -8.81 13.31
C LEU A 203 6.21 -7.40 12.73
N ALA A 204 7.25 -6.90 12.06
CA ALA A 204 7.22 -5.59 11.42
C ALA A 204 6.10 -5.50 10.37
N PHE A 205 5.93 -6.54 9.55
CA PHE A 205 4.87 -6.62 8.54
C PHE A 205 3.48 -6.69 9.18
N SER A 206 3.31 -7.44 10.27
CA SER A 206 2.05 -7.51 11.01
C SER A 206 1.65 -6.15 11.63
N VAL A 207 2.60 -5.42 12.21
CA VAL A 207 2.39 -4.07 12.75
C VAL A 207 2.05 -3.08 11.63
N TYR A 208 2.73 -3.17 10.49
CA TYR A 208 2.45 -2.34 9.32
C TYR A 208 1.03 -2.57 8.76
N ILE A 209 0.59 -3.83 8.64
CA ILE A 209 -0.79 -4.15 8.23
C ILE A 209 -1.80 -3.62 9.25
N TRP A 210 -1.54 -3.79 10.55
CA TRP A 210 -2.44 -3.28 11.58
C TRP A 210 -2.63 -1.77 11.46
N HIS A 211 -1.54 -1.00 11.36
CA HIS A 211 -1.60 0.45 11.24
C HIS A 211 -2.25 0.97 9.95
N THR A 212 -2.21 0.20 8.86
CA THR A 212 -2.76 0.62 7.56
C THR A 212 -4.20 0.20 7.35
N VAL A 213 -4.64 -0.90 7.98
CA VAL A 213 -5.96 -1.50 7.73
C VAL A 213 -6.96 -1.20 8.84
N THR A 214 -6.55 -0.98 10.09
CA THR A 214 -7.52 -0.63 11.15
C THR A 214 -8.01 0.82 10.98
N PRO A 215 -9.32 1.07 10.83
CA PRO A 215 -9.87 2.42 10.79
C PRO A 215 -9.49 3.17 12.07
N SER A 216 -8.96 4.38 11.96
CA SER A 216 -8.68 5.20 13.13
C SER A 216 -9.98 5.51 13.86
N ALA A 217 -9.92 5.48 15.20
CA ALA A 217 -11.00 6.00 16.02
C ALA A 217 -11.07 7.53 15.86
N ALA A 218 -12.25 8.10 16.04
CA ALA A 218 -12.39 9.56 16.07
C ALA A 218 -11.52 10.13 17.20
N PRO A 219 -10.78 11.23 16.96
CA PRO A 219 -9.98 11.89 18.01
C PRO A 219 -10.88 12.29 19.19
N GLY A 220 -10.26 12.44 20.36
CA GLY A 220 -10.94 12.86 21.59
C GLY A 220 -11.47 14.30 21.47
N CYS A 221 -12.56 14.61 22.18
CA CYS A 221 -13.15 15.95 22.16
C CYS A 221 -12.17 17.06 22.60
N THR A 222 -11.20 16.72 23.45
CA THR A 222 -10.19 17.65 23.98
C THR A 222 -8.83 17.52 23.29
N ASP A 223 -8.75 16.83 22.15
CA ASP A 223 -7.51 16.72 21.40
C ASP A 223 -7.09 18.07 20.84
N LYS A 224 -5.77 18.34 20.84
CA LYS A 224 -5.22 19.64 20.43
C LYS A 224 -5.61 20.04 19.02
N ASP A 225 -5.76 19.07 18.13
CA ASP A 225 -6.16 19.32 16.74
C ASP A 225 -7.64 19.73 16.66
N ILE A 226 -8.50 19.19 17.51
CA ILE A 226 -9.91 19.57 17.63
C ILE A 226 -10.03 20.99 18.19
N SER A 227 -9.29 21.31 19.25
CA SER A 227 -9.26 22.68 19.78
C SER A 227 -8.81 23.70 18.73
N ARG A 228 -7.73 23.39 17.98
CA ARG A 228 -7.27 24.25 16.87
C ARG A 228 -8.32 24.41 15.77
N THR A 229 -9.03 23.35 15.41
CA THR A 229 -10.13 23.41 14.44
C THR A 229 -11.26 24.29 14.94
N LEU A 230 -11.68 24.13 16.20
CA LEU A 230 -12.70 24.98 16.81
C LEU A 230 -12.29 26.45 16.84
N ASP A 231 -11.06 26.76 17.28
CA ASP A 231 -10.54 28.14 17.31
C ASP A 231 -10.54 28.76 15.90
N GLY A 232 -10.12 28.00 14.89
CA GLY A 232 -10.15 28.44 13.49
C GLY A 232 -11.57 28.68 12.98
N LEU A 233 -12.52 27.83 13.36
CA LEU A 233 -13.93 28.01 13.04
C LEU A 233 -14.49 29.29 13.73
N MET A 234 -14.19 29.52 15.02
CA MET A 234 -14.61 30.72 15.79
C MET A 234 -13.98 32.03 15.29
N LEU A 235 -12.78 31.95 14.73
CA LEU A 235 -12.15 33.10 14.08
C LEU A 235 -12.88 33.44 12.78
N ARG A 236 -13.12 32.46 11.90
CA ARG A 236 -13.78 32.66 10.60
C ARG A 236 -15.19 33.23 10.75
N ALA A 237 -15.96 32.57 11.61
CA ALA A 237 -17.17 33.04 12.26
C ALA A 237 -17.21 34.56 12.56
N SER A 238 -16.23 35.04 13.34
CA SER A 238 -16.17 36.45 13.76
C SER A 238 -15.91 37.40 12.59
N ILE A 239 -15.15 36.96 11.58
CA ILE A 239 -14.86 37.73 10.37
C ILE A 239 -16.11 37.85 9.51
N ASP A 240 -16.83 36.74 9.28
CA ASP A 240 -18.08 36.73 8.50
C ASP A 240 -19.14 37.65 9.14
N GLN A 241 -19.21 37.66 10.46
CA GLN A 241 -20.11 38.57 11.20
C GLN A 241 -19.72 40.04 10.99
N ARG A 242 -18.43 40.39 11.00
CA ARG A 242 -17.95 41.76 10.75
C ARG A 242 -18.25 42.22 9.32
N VAL A 243 -18.01 41.36 8.34
CA VAL A 243 -18.29 41.63 6.93
C VAL A 243 -19.79 41.83 6.71
N SER A 244 -20.61 40.97 7.29
CA SER A 244 -22.08 41.03 7.16
C SER A 244 -22.68 42.22 7.91
N ALA A 245 -22.07 42.65 9.02
CA ALA A 245 -22.64 43.68 9.87
C ALA A 245 -22.45 45.12 9.36
N MET A 246 -21.46 45.43 8.50
CA MET A 246 -21.12 46.80 8.04
C MET A 246 -21.48 47.93 9.02
N ARG A 247 -21.21 47.72 10.32
CA ARG A 247 -21.53 48.65 11.42
C ARG A 247 -20.21 49.24 11.91
N PRO A 248 -19.94 50.54 11.67
CA PRO A 248 -18.77 51.20 12.24
C PRO A 248 -18.91 51.20 13.78
N GLY A 249 -17.95 50.62 14.49
CA GLY A 249 -17.85 50.74 15.96
C GLY A 249 -18.38 49.57 16.80
N ALA A 250 -18.79 48.44 16.23
CA ALA A 250 -19.08 47.25 17.02
C ALA A 250 -17.77 46.53 17.40
N GLU A 251 -17.41 46.53 18.68
CA GLU A 251 -16.35 45.67 19.23
C GLU A 251 -16.80 44.21 19.11
N ALA A 252 -16.40 43.54 18.04
CA ALA A 252 -16.69 42.12 17.87
C ALA A 252 -15.74 41.30 18.77
N THR A 253 -16.26 40.82 19.90
CA THR A 253 -15.59 39.85 20.77
C THR A 253 -15.45 38.52 20.03
N LEU A 254 -14.25 37.92 20.09
CA LEU A 254 -14.04 36.58 19.52
C LEU A 254 -14.86 35.54 20.32
N PRO A 255 -15.73 34.75 19.66
CA PRO A 255 -16.37 33.61 20.30
C PRO A 255 -15.30 32.66 20.86
N ALA A 256 -15.47 32.22 22.09
CA ALA A 256 -14.57 31.26 22.72
C ALA A 256 -15.34 29.99 23.10
N VAL A 257 -14.76 28.83 22.83
CA VAL A 257 -15.30 27.55 23.28
C VAL A 257 -14.49 27.06 24.47
N SER A 258 -15.17 26.72 25.56
CA SER A 258 -14.56 26.23 26.79
C SER A 258 -15.35 25.05 27.37
N GLY A 259 -14.80 24.40 28.40
CA GLY A 259 -15.52 23.33 29.12
C GLY A 259 -15.84 22.09 28.27
N ILE A 260 -15.03 21.80 27.25
CA ILE A 260 -15.27 20.70 26.31
C ILE A 260 -15.27 19.35 27.05
N LYS A 261 -16.33 18.57 26.86
CA LYS A 261 -16.52 17.24 27.42
C LYS A 261 -17.10 16.29 26.39
N GLU A 262 -16.70 15.03 26.46
CA GLU A 262 -17.31 13.98 25.68
C GLU A 262 -18.67 13.58 26.27
N VAL A 263 -19.65 13.40 25.39
CA VAL A 263 -20.96 12.82 25.72
C VAL A 263 -20.94 11.32 25.46
N GLY A 264 -20.38 10.89 24.33
CA GLY A 264 -20.19 9.47 24.01
C GLY A 264 -19.56 9.24 22.63
N TYR A 265 -19.15 8.00 22.39
CA TYR A 265 -18.53 7.57 21.14
C TYR A 265 -19.31 6.41 20.49
N ALA A 266 -19.90 6.69 19.32
CA ALA A 266 -20.56 5.68 18.51
C ALA A 266 -19.52 4.95 17.65
N SER A 267 -19.19 3.72 18.05
CA SER A 267 -18.06 2.95 17.51
C SER A 267 -18.23 2.58 16.03
N GLU A 268 -19.43 2.13 15.66
CA GLU A 268 -19.77 1.65 14.32
C GLU A 268 -19.71 2.77 13.25
N PRO A 269 -20.39 3.92 13.41
CA PRO A 269 -20.23 5.04 12.48
C PRO A 269 -18.95 5.85 12.74
N ARG A 270 -18.20 5.54 13.80
CA ARG A 270 -17.00 6.26 14.27
C ARG A 270 -17.27 7.75 14.52
N ILE A 271 -18.37 8.07 15.18
CA ILE A 271 -18.76 9.45 15.47
C ILE A 271 -18.65 9.69 16.98
N ARG A 272 -17.98 10.79 17.36
CA ARG A 272 -17.89 11.23 18.76
C ARG A 272 -18.78 12.45 18.98
N GLY A 273 -19.64 12.40 19.99
CA GLY A 273 -20.46 13.52 20.43
C GLY A 273 -19.78 14.29 21.55
N CYS A 274 -19.66 15.61 21.40
CA CYS A 274 -19.00 16.49 22.34
C CYS A 274 -19.93 17.66 22.73
N LYS A 275 -19.85 18.08 24.00
CA LYS A 275 -20.50 19.29 24.50
C LYS A 275 -19.49 20.27 25.06
N ALA A 276 -19.81 21.55 24.99
CA ALA A 276 -18.96 22.64 25.42
C ALA A 276 -19.82 23.86 25.79
N THR A 277 -19.17 24.90 26.28
CA THR A 277 -19.76 26.22 26.52
C THR A 277 -19.19 27.20 25.51
N LEU A 278 -20.07 27.88 24.79
CA LEU A 278 -19.71 28.96 23.87
C LEU A 278 -19.90 30.30 24.57
N THR A 279 -18.87 31.13 24.57
CA THR A 279 -18.91 32.48 25.15
C THR A 279 -18.85 33.51 24.03
N ILE A 280 -19.91 34.31 23.87
CA ILE A 280 -19.99 35.43 22.92
C ILE A 280 -20.42 36.66 23.71
N ASP A 281 -19.68 37.76 23.61
CA ASP A 281 -19.99 39.02 24.31
C ASP A 281 -20.32 38.82 25.80
N LYS A 282 -19.54 37.95 26.48
CA LYS A 282 -19.70 37.53 27.90
C LYS A 282 -20.98 36.75 28.21
N THR A 283 -21.75 36.37 27.20
CA THR A 283 -22.90 35.47 27.34
C THR A 283 -22.44 34.04 27.11
N GLU A 284 -22.70 33.16 28.07
CA GLU A 284 -22.41 31.73 27.96
C GLU A 284 -23.64 30.98 27.45
N THR A 285 -23.47 30.23 26.37
CA THR A 285 -24.51 29.38 25.80
C THR A 285 -24.02 27.94 25.67
N ALA A 286 -24.93 26.99 25.80
CA ALA A 286 -24.62 25.59 25.60
C ALA A 286 -24.29 25.34 24.12
N TYR A 287 -23.16 24.69 23.85
CA TYR A 287 -22.70 24.35 22.52
C TYR A 287 -22.39 22.86 22.43
N ALA A 288 -22.60 22.27 21.26
CA ALA A 288 -22.24 20.90 21.00
C ALA A 288 -21.74 20.73 19.57
N PHE A 289 -20.94 19.69 19.38
CA PHE A 289 -20.37 19.35 18.09
C PHE A 289 -20.13 17.85 18.00
N THR A 290 -20.13 17.32 16.78
CA THR A 290 -19.72 15.96 16.49
C THR A 290 -18.38 15.95 15.78
N ILE A 291 -17.63 14.87 16.00
CA ILE A 291 -16.41 14.54 15.27
C ILE A 291 -16.73 13.29 14.46
N GLU A 292 -16.76 13.43 13.14
CA GLU A 292 -17.15 12.37 12.22
C GLU A 292 -16.15 12.25 11.06
N PRO A 293 -16.02 11.07 10.43
CA PRO A 293 -15.15 10.93 9.27
C PRO A 293 -15.58 11.89 8.15
N SER A 294 -14.62 12.61 7.56
CA SER A 294 -14.90 13.61 6.51
C SER A 294 -15.57 13.00 5.26
N ALA A 295 -15.39 11.70 5.04
CA ALA A 295 -16.15 10.92 4.07
C ALA A 295 -16.13 9.43 4.47
N PRO A 296 -17.08 8.61 3.97
CA PRO A 296 -17.07 7.17 4.19
C PRO A 296 -15.71 6.54 3.81
N GLY A 297 -15.11 5.79 4.73
CA GLY A 297 -13.82 5.12 4.52
C GLY A 297 -12.57 6.00 4.61
N LYS A 298 -12.70 7.31 4.88
CA LYS A 298 -11.55 8.19 5.15
C LYS A 298 -11.10 8.09 6.61
N GLN A 299 -9.82 8.42 6.82
CA GLN A 299 -9.17 8.51 8.14
C GLN A 299 -9.15 9.95 8.68
N ASP A 300 -9.47 10.94 7.84
CA ASP A 300 -9.60 12.34 8.24
C ASP A 300 -10.97 12.58 8.87
N PHE A 301 -11.02 13.47 9.85
CA PHE A 301 -12.24 13.81 10.59
C PHE A 301 -12.62 15.27 10.39
N ALA A 302 -13.92 15.51 10.36
CA ALA A 302 -14.52 16.84 10.35
C ALA A 302 -15.17 17.13 11.71
N VAL A 303 -15.08 18.39 12.14
CA VAL A 303 -15.81 18.91 13.29
C VAL A 303 -17.06 19.62 12.77
N VAL A 304 -18.22 19.22 13.31
CA VAL A 304 -19.52 19.68 12.82
C VAL A 304 -20.33 20.19 14.00
N GLY A 305 -20.84 21.43 13.91
CA GLY A 305 -21.73 21.98 14.94
C GLY A 305 -23.04 21.18 15.00
N ALA A 306 -23.56 20.98 16.22
CA ALA A 306 -24.79 20.22 16.44
C ALA A 306 -25.59 20.81 17.62
N SER A 307 -26.90 20.57 17.64
CA SER A 307 -27.73 20.91 18.79
C SER A 307 -27.30 20.13 20.04
N PRO A 308 -27.07 20.78 21.20
CA PRO A 308 -26.76 20.10 22.45
C PRO A 308 -27.80 19.04 22.84
N ALA A 309 -29.08 19.30 22.56
CA ALA A 309 -30.16 18.37 22.87
C ALA A 309 -30.06 17.10 22.01
N ILE A 310 -29.74 17.24 20.71
CA ILE A 310 -29.56 16.11 19.79
C ILE A 310 -28.32 15.29 20.19
N VAL A 311 -27.20 15.95 20.51
CA VAL A 311 -25.98 15.25 20.92
C VAL A 311 -26.20 14.47 22.22
N GLU A 312 -26.85 15.07 23.21
CA GLU A 312 -27.17 14.38 24.46
C GLU A 312 -28.14 13.21 24.24
N ALA A 313 -29.20 13.41 23.46
CA ALA A 313 -30.15 12.34 23.14
C ALA A 313 -29.51 11.16 22.38
N ARG A 314 -28.62 11.44 21.44
CA ARG A 314 -27.98 10.43 20.59
C ARG A 314 -26.83 9.71 21.27
N PHE A 315 -25.94 10.45 21.91
CA PHE A 315 -24.66 9.94 22.44
C PHE A 315 -24.65 9.74 23.95
N GLY A 316 -25.60 10.33 24.68
CA GLY A 316 -25.71 10.16 26.14
C GLY A 316 -26.20 8.76 26.53
N HIS A 317 -26.81 8.04 25.59
CA HIS A 317 -27.38 6.71 25.81
C HIS A 317 -26.94 5.74 24.70
N LEU A 318 -25.69 5.27 24.83
CA LEU A 318 -25.12 4.23 23.98
C LEU A 318 -25.12 2.87 24.71
N THR A 319 -25.20 1.80 23.94
CA THR A 319 -24.94 0.44 24.44
C THR A 319 -23.46 0.28 24.84
N ALA A 320 -23.13 -0.77 25.60
CA ALA A 320 -21.74 -1.08 25.99
C ALA A 320 -20.80 -1.20 24.78
N ASP A 321 -21.34 -1.61 23.62
CA ASP A 321 -20.60 -1.78 22.37
C ASP A 321 -20.47 -0.47 21.57
N GLY A 322 -21.01 0.64 22.07
CA GLY A 322 -20.99 1.95 21.39
C GLY A 322 -22.03 2.07 20.27
N LYS A 323 -23.13 1.31 20.31
CA LYS A 323 -24.26 1.45 19.36
C LYS A 323 -25.36 2.33 19.93
N PHE A 324 -26.06 3.06 19.06
CA PHE A 324 -27.24 3.84 19.44
C PHE A 324 -28.33 2.94 20.03
N ILE A 325 -28.84 3.31 21.20
CA ILE A 325 -29.98 2.63 21.83
C ILE A 325 -31.27 2.92 21.06
N ASN A 326 -31.50 4.18 20.69
CA ASN A 326 -32.71 4.61 20.00
C ASN A 326 -32.57 4.47 18.49
N LYS A 327 -33.21 3.44 17.94
CA LYS A 327 -33.15 3.09 16.51
C LYS A 327 -34.46 3.32 15.75
N ALA A 328 -35.49 3.88 16.39
CA ALA A 328 -36.84 4.00 15.84
C ALA A 328 -37.42 2.66 15.34
N GLU A 329 -37.10 1.53 15.97
CA GLU A 329 -37.64 0.23 15.56
C GLU A 329 -39.17 0.19 15.75
N PRO A 330 -39.94 -0.39 14.81
CA PRO A 330 -39.50 -1.11 13.61
C PRO A 330 -39.34 -0.24 12.35
N VAL A 331 -39.72 1.05 12.39
CA VAL A 331 -39.60 1.96 11.24
C VAL A 331 -38.13 2.05 10.79
N GLY A 332 -37.22 2.17 11.76
CA GLY A 332 -35.79 2.30 11.55
C GLY A 332 -35.37 3.77 11.44
N ARG A 333 -34.23 4.11 12.03
CA ARG A 333 -33.75 5.49 12.14
C ARG A 333 -33.64 6.21 10.80
N ALA A 334 -32.99 5.58 9.81
CA ALA A 334 -32.79 6.16 8.49
C ALA A 334 -34.12 6.37 7.75
N GLU A 335 -35.05 5.43 7.89
CA GLU A 335 -36.37 5.50 7.28
C GLU A 335 -37.27 6.54 7.95
N ALA A 336 -37.23 6.64 9.27
CA ALA A 336 -37.94 7.68 10.01
C ALA A 336 -37.45 9.08 9.61
N GLU A 337 -36.13 9.29 9.51
CA GLU A 337 -35.56 10.55 9.02
C GLU A 337 -35.98 10.84 7.57
N ARG A 338 -35.87 9.84 6.68
CA ARG A 338 -36.23 9.97 5.26
C ARG A 338 -37.71 10.33 5.08
N ALA A 339 -38.61 9.59 5.73
CA ALA A 339 -40.05 9.80 5.64
C ALA A 339 -40.46 11.14 6.25
N PHE A 340 -39.87 11.52 7.40
CA PHE A 340 -40.14 12.81 8.03
C PHE A 340 -39.74 13.99 7.13
N ARG A 341 -38.51 13.96 6.58
CA ARG A 341 -38.04 14.99 5.64
C ARG A 341 -38.92 15.08 4.41
N ALA A 342 -39.30 13.94 3.82
CA ALA A 342 -40.20 13.89 2.69
C ALA A 342 -41.60 14.47 3.02
N GLY A 343 -42.12 14.23 4.22
CA GLY A 343 -43.35 14.84 4.71
C GLY A 343 -43.28 16.36 4.75
N VAL A 344 -42.20 16.92 5.31
CA VAL A 344 -41.98 18.37 5.34
C VAL A 344 -41.85 18.94 3.92
N ASP A 345 -41.09 18.29 3.04
CA ASP A 345 -40.91 18.73 1.66
C ASP A 345 -42.24 18.73 0.88
N ASN A 346 -43.08 17.72 1.08
CA ASN A 346 -44.42 17.63 0.46
C ASN A 346 -45.36 18.72 0.99
N MET A 347 -45.39 18.94 2.30
CA MET A 347 -46.17 20.02 2.93
C MET A 347 -45.75 21.39 2.36
N MET A 348 -44.45 21.65 2.27
CA MET A 348 -43.91 22.91 1.74
C MET A 348 -44.22 23.08 0.24
N ALA A 349 -44.17 21.99 -0.54
CA ALA A 349 -44.54 22.00 -1.94
C ALA A 349 -46.05 22.28 -2.15
N ALA A 350 -46.91 21.78 -1.27
CA ALA A 350 -48.35 22.04 -1.30
C ALA A 350 -48.68 23.50 -0.90
N ALA A 351 -47.98 24.04 0.09
CA ALA A 351 -48.15 25.43 0.52
C ALA A 351 -47.64 26.46 -0.51
N PHE A 352 -46.63 26.09 -1.31
CA PHE A 352 -46.00 26.99 -2.29
C PHE A 352 -45.87 26.31 -3.67
N PRO A 353 -46.93 26.28 -4.50
CA PRO A 353 -46.84 25.78 -5.87
C PRO A 353 -45.79 26.55 -6.67
N ALA A 354 -45.17 25.87 -7.65
CA ALA A 354 -43.85 26.08 -8.28
C ALA A 354 -43.43 27.49 -8.80
N GLY A 355 -44.21 28.55 -8.58
CA GLY A 355 -43.90 29.93 -8.98
C GLY A 355 -43.19 30.80 -7.94
N ARG A 356 -42.88 30.29 -6.74
CA ARG A 356 -42.27 31.07 -5.63
C ARG A 356 -41.05 30.44 -4.95
N ARG A 357 -40.38 29.48 -5.61
CA ARG A 357 -39.17 28.80 -5.09
C ARG A 357 -37.89 29.64 -5.06
N ALA A 358 -37.98 30.95 -5.26
CA ALA A 358 -36.87 31.87 -5.06
C ALA A 358 -37.12 32.70 -3.79
N MET A 359 -37.03 32.05 -2.62
CA MET A 359 -36.43 32.78 -1.50
C MET A 359 -34.93 32.79 -1.80
N PRO A 360 -34.31 33.96 -2.00
CA PRO A 360 -32.85 34.05 -1.98
C PRO A 360 -32.38 33.40 -0.68
N GLU A 361 -31.20 32.77 -0.69
CA GLU A 361 -30.48 32.48 0.55
C GLU A 361 -30.31 33.81 1.29
N LEU A 362 -31.28 34.17 2.13
CA LEU A 362 -31.14 35.23 3.10
C LEU A 362 -29.90 34.83 3.92
N PRO A 363 -28.93 35.74 4.10
CA PRO A 363 -27.76 35.46 4.93
C PRO A 363 -28.28 35.19 6.35
N LEU A 364 -28.52 33.92 6.64
CA LEU A 364 -29.06 33.41 7.90
C LEU A 364 -28.07 33.74 9.02
N SER A 365 -28.36 34.86 9.68
CA SER A 365 -28.17 35.21 11.10
C SER A 365 -26.78 35.16 11.76
N HIS A 366 -26.65 36.07 12.73
CA HIS A 366 -25.52 36.47 13.57
C HIS A 366 -24.91 35.41 14.49
N LEU A 367 -25.19 34.12 14.28
CA LEU A 367 -24.42 33.06 14.90
C LEU A 367 -23.51 32.46 13.85
N PRO A 368 -22.23 32.28 14.17
CA PRO A 368 -21.31 31.79 13.19
C PRO A 368 -21.74 30.42 12.68
N LYS A 369 -21.83 30.31 11.36
CA LYS A 369 -22.06 29.04 10.63
C LYS A 369 -20.82 28.15 10.79
N LEU A 370 -20.67 27.61 11.99
CA LEU A 370 -19.59 26.72 12.36
C LEU A 370 -19.91 25.34 11.78
N SER A 371 -19.61 25.20 10.49
CA SER A 371 -19.55 23.92 9.77
C SER A 371 -20.91 23.32 9.37
N THR A 372 -21.47 23.79 8.24
CA THR A 372 -22.40 23.00 7.42
C THR A 372 -21.58 22.08 6.50
N SER A 373 -20.96 21.04 7.05
CA SER A 373 -20.24 20.04 6.23
C SER A 373 -21.18 19.14 5.42
N SER A 374 -22.48 19.14 5.73
CA SER A 374 -23.51 18.34 5.06
C SER A 374 -24.60 19.26 4.45
N PRO A 375 -24.97 19.06 3.16
CA PRO A 375 -26.08 19.76 2.49
C PRO A 375 -27.43 19.59 3.20
N GLU A 376 -27.58 18.56 4.04
CA GLU A 376 -28.80 18.29 4.79
C GLU A 376 -28.97 19.27 5.96
N ARG A 377 -27.87 19.76 6.58
CA ARG A 377 -27.94 20.74 7.68
C ARG A 377 -28.33 22.15 7.25
N SER A 378 -28.28 22.48 5.95
CA SER A 378 -28.76 23.77 5.42
C SER A 378 -30.23 23.76 4.99
N ARG A 379 -30.89 22.59 5.03
CA ARG A 379 -32.33 22.47 4.73
C ARG A 379 -33.17 22.96 5.89
N GLU A 380 -34.48 23.09 5.67
CA GLU A 380 -35.45 23.45 6.72
C GLU A 380 -35.30 22.56 7.96
N ILE A 381 -35.25 21.24 7.75
CA ILE A 381 -34.91 20.27 8.81
C ILE A 381 -33.40 20.04 8.77
N ALA A 382 -32.70 20.42 9.83
CA ALA A 382 -31.27 20.15 9.95
C ALA A 382 -31.03 18.69 10.35
N GLU A 383 -31.75 18.18 11.36
CA GLU A 383 -31.50 16.86 11.94
C GLU A 383 -32.76 16.23 12.55
N VAL A 384 -32.86 14.90 12.51
CA VAL A 384 -33.95 14.13 13.12
C VAL A 384 -33.35 13.05 14.02
N GLU A 385 -33.75 13.04 15.29
CA GLU A 385 -33.27 12.10 16.30
C GLU A 385 -34.43 11.33 16.94
N PRO A 386 -34.46 10.00 16.82
CA PRO A 386 -35.40 9.18 17.58
C PRO A 386 -35.08 9.19 19.08
N LEU A 387 -36.10 9.37 19.91
CA LEU A 387 -35.95 9.35 21.38
C LEU A 387 -36.30 8.00 22.00
N ALA A 388 -36.99 7.13 21.27
CA ALA A 388 -37.44 5.81 21.72
C ALA A 388 -37.72 4.87 20.53
N PRO A 389 -37.91 3.55 20.77
CA PRO A 389 -38.60 2.69 19.82
C PRO A 389 -39.99 3.23 19.47
N CYS A 390 -40.45 2.97 18.25
CA CYS A 390 -41.76 3.44 17.81
C CYS A 390 -42.87 2.57 18.40
N ARG A 391 -43.93 3.21 18.89
CA ARG A 391 -45.12 2.55 19.42
C ARG A 391 -46.06 2.18 18.27
N GLU A 392 -46.42 0.90 18.21
CA GLU A 392 -47.40 0.42 17.24
C GLU A 392 -48.79 1.02 17.52
N ILE A 393 -49.42 1.56 16.47
CA ILE A 393 -50.80 2.05 16.49
C ILE A 393 -51.71 1.06 15.77
N ALA A 394 -51.27 0.57 14.61
CA ALA A 394 -51.94 -0.47 13.85
C ALA A 394 -50.93 -1.53 13.41
N ALA A 395 -51.29 -2.79 13.60
CA ALA A 395 -50.39 -3.93 13.49
C ALA A 395 -49.64 -3.94 12.15
N GLY A 396 -48.32 -3.77 12.19
CA GLY A 396 -47.42 -3.87 11.03
C GLY A 396 -47.50 -2.74 10.01
N THR A 397 -48.41 -1.75 10.16
CA THR A 397 -48.65 -0.71 9.14
C THR A 397 -48.51 0.71 9.65
N THR A 398 -48.77 0.97 10.93
CA THR A 398 -48.82 2.34 11.47
C THR A 398 -48.12 2.42 12.83
N TYR A 399 -47.15 3.32 12.95
CA TYR A 399 -46.32 3.47 14.15
C TYR A 399 -46.15 4.94 14.53
N SER A 400 -46.17 5.23 15.82
CA SER A 400 -45.87 6.54 16.38
C SER A 400 -44.46 6.54 16.94
N CYS A 401 -43.60 7.42 16.42
CA CYS A 401 -42.23 7.57 16.87
C CYS A 401 -42.07 8.91 17.60
N ARG A 402 -41.51 8.89 18.81
CA ARG A 402 -41.09 10.10 19.52
C ARG A 402 -39.80 10.60 18.91
N LEU A 403 -39.82 11.79 18.31
CA LEU A 403 -38.68 12.39 17.62
C LEU A 403 -38.32 13.73 18.23
N LEU A 404 -37.02 14.01 18.24
CA LEU A 404 -36.41 15.31 18.47
C LEU A 404 -35.85 15.81 17.14
N VAL A 405 -36.34 16.95 16.68
CA VAL A 405 -36.08 17.47 15.34
C VAL A 405 -35.42 18.83 15.46
N GLU A 406 -34.23 18.99 14.88
CA GLU A 406 -33.59 20.28 14.72
C GLU A 406 -34.07 20.92 13.41
N ARG A 407 -34.66 22.11 13.51
CA ARG A 407 -35.18 22.89 12.38
C ARG A 407 -34.49 24.24 12.32
N ASN A 408 -33.95 24.59 11.15
CA ASN A 408 -33.52 25.94 10.87
C ASN A 408 -34.75 26.85 10.83
N ASP A 409 -34.78 27.91 11.63
CA ASP A 409 -35.89 28.88 11.68
C ASP A 409 -35.44 30.26 11.16
N PRO A 410 -35.64 30.55 9.87
CA PRO A 410 -35.30 31.83 9.27
C PRO A 410 -35.97 33.03 9.94
N LEU A 411 -37.13 32.84 10.58
CA LEU A 411 -37.86 33.92 11.23
C LEU A 411 -37.17 34.32 12.54
N LEU A 412 -36.74 33.36 13.35
CA LEU A 412 -35.98 33.64 14.57
C LEU A 412 -34.59 34.20 14.24
N ALA A 413 -33.95 33.64 13.21
CA ALA A 413 -32.72 34.18 12.63
C ALA A 413 -32.85 35.67 12.25
N ALA A 414 -33.93 36.05 11.56
CA ALA A 414 -34.20 37.44 11.17
C ALA A 414 -34.47 38.36 12.36
N LEU A 415 -34.96 37.82 13.48
CA LEU A 415 -35.17 38.53 14.75
C LEU A 415 -33.90 38.62 15.62
N GLY A 416 -32.75 38.15 15.11
CA GLY A 416 -31.47 38.14 15.84
C GLY A 416 -31.43 37.13 16.99
N ARG A 417 -32.28 36.10 16.94
CA ARG A 417 -32.31 34.98 17.89
C ARG A 417 -31.62 33.75 17.29
N ASP A 418 -31.56 32.67 18.07
CA ASP A 418 -31.05 31.39 17.61
C ASP A 418 -31.78 30.95 16.33
N GLY A 419 -31.04 30.84 15.23
CA GLY A 419 -31.57 30.48 13.92
C GLY A 419 -31.93 29.01 13.77
N SER A 420 -31.85 28.23 14.86
CA SER A 420 -32.21 26.82 14.93
C SER A 420 -33.12 26.60 16.14
N THR A 421 -34.14 25.77 15.97
CA THR A 421 -35.10 25.39 17.00
C THR A 421 -35.17 23.88 17.11
N THR A 422 -35.35 23.38 18.32
CA THR A 422 -35.58 21.95 18.54
C THR A 422 -37.06 21.70 18.78
N LEU A 423 -37.64 20.77 18.03
CA LEU A 423 -39.02 20.33 18.12
C LEU A 423 -39.03 18.93 18.73
N GLU A 424 -39.80 18.70 19.77
CA GLU A 424 -40.02 17.35 20.30
C GLU A 424 -41.49 16.97 20.14
N GLY A 425 -41.75 15.81 19.54
CA GLY A 425 -43.12 15.38 19.27
C GLY A 425 -43.23 13.92 18.91
N ASP A 426 -44.45 13.40 19.01
CA ASP A 426 -44.81 12.07 18.52
C ASP A 426 -45.36 12.20 17.10
N PHE A 427 -44.68 11.58 16.15
CA PHE A 427 -45.05 11.63 14.73
C PHE A 427 -45.45 10.25 14.25
N VAL A 428 -46.50 10.19 13.43
CA VAL A 428 -47.08 8.93 12.96
C VAL A 428 -46.56 8.62 11.56
N PHE A 429 -46.08 7.39 11.39
CA PHE A 429 -45.54 6.82 10.17
C PHE A 429 -46.44 5.70 9.70
N GLU A 430 -46.71 5.66 8.40
CA GLU A 430 -47.50 4.64 7.73
C GLU A 430 -46.66 3.94 6.66
N ARG A 431 -46.95 2.65 6.44
CA ARG A 431 -46.27 1.83 5.45
C ARG A 431 -47.22 1.44 4.33
N ASP A 432 -46.75 1.57 3.09
CA ASP A 432 -47.48 1.10 1.92
C ASP A 432 -47.51 -0.43 1.87
N GLY A 433 -48.55 -1.04 2.45
CA GLY A 433 -48.65 -2.49 2.58
C GLY A 433 -47.55 -3.08 3.48
N ALA A 434 -47.35 -4.40 3.40
CA ALA A 434 -46.47 -5.11 4.33
C ALA A 434 -44.97 -4.87 4.10
N THR A 435 -44.57 -4.39 2.92
CA THR A 435 -43.15 -4.22 2.54
C THR A 435 -42.82 -2.89 1.88
N GLY A 436 -43.79 -2.00 1.66
CA GLY A 436 -43.55 -0.73 0.97
C GLY A 436 -42.80 0.30 1.81
N PRO A 437 -42.52 1.48 1.23
CA PRO A 437 -41.82 2.56 1.91
C PRO A 437 -42.66 3.13 3.06
N TRP A 438 -41.95 3.66 4.06
CA TRP A 438 -42.55 4.49 5.10
C TRP A 438 -42.82 5.91 4.58
N HIS A 439 -43.94 6.47 4.98
CA HIS A 439 -44.31 7.87 4.77
C HIS A 439 -44.99 8.41 6.03
N MET A 440 -45.17 9.74 6.10
CA MET A 440 -45.90 10.37 7.20
C MET A 440 -47.41 10.11 7.02
N ALA A 441 -48.09 9.76 8.11
CA ALA A 441 -49.54 9.54 8.11
C ALA A 441 -50.35 10.80 7.78
N GLU A 442 -51.63 10.61 7.49
CA GLU A 442 -52.59 11.71 7.36
C GLU A 442 -52.63 12.56 8.66
N GLY A 443 -52.65 13.90 8.51
CA GLY A 443 -52.61 14.84 9.64
C GLY A 443 -51.20 15.26 10.08
N PHE A 444 -50.15 14.81 9.40
CA PHE A 444 -48.77 15.24 9.65
C PHE A 444 -48.59 16.77 9.66
N ASP A 445 -49.19 17.47 8.70
CA ASP A 445 -49.04 18.93 8.55
C ASP A 445 -49.48 19.68 9.81
N GLU A 446 -50.62 19.29 10.38
CA GLU A 446 -51.15 19.89 11.61
C GLU A 446 -50.24 19.57 12.81
N ALA A 447 -49.82 18.31 12.95
CA ALA A 447 -48.91 17.89 14.01
C ALA A 447 -47.58 18.65 13.96
N PHE A 448 -47.02 18.83 12.76
CA PHE A 448 -45.77 19.55 12.54
C PHE A 448 -45.91 21.05 12.83
N VAL A 449 -46.95 21.71 12.33
CA VAL A 449 -47.20 23.14 12.59
C VAL A 449 -47.40 23.41 14.08
N ASN A 450 -48.14 22.53 14.78
CA ASN A 450 -48.34 22.65 16.23
C ASN A 450 -47.02 22.49 17.00
N ALA A 451 -46.15 21.55 16.61
CA ALA A 451 -44.83 21.40 17.21
C ALA A 451 -43.94 22.64 16.98
N VAL A 452 -43.96 23.23 15.77
CA VAL A 452 -43.24 24.47 15.46
C VAL A 452 -43.76 25.65 16.30
N ALA A 453 -45.08 25.81 16.42
CA ALA A 453 -45.68 26.87 17.22
C ALA A 453 -45.30 26.73 18.71
N ALA A 454 -45.38 25.52 19.27
CA ALA A 454 -44.99 25.24 20.64
C ALA A 454 -43.50 25.56 20.90
N SER A 455 -42.61 25.16 19.98
CA SER A 455 -41.16 25.43 20.09
C SER A 455 -40.85 26.94 20.04
N ARG A 456 -41.52 27.71 19.16
CA ARG A 456 -41.34 29.17 19.10
C ARG A 456 -41.77 29.86 20.38
N ILE A 457 -42.87 29.43 21.01
CA ILE A 457 -43.30 29.98 22.31
C ILE A 457 -42.23 29.72 23.38
N GLN A 458 -41.63 28.54 23.39
CA GLN A 458 -40.52 28.22 24.29
C GLN A 458 -39.26 29.04 23.97
N GLY A 459 -38.95 29.25 22.68
CA GLY A 459 -37.81 30.05 22.25
C GLY A 459 -37.96 31.56 22.50
N LEU A 460 -39.20 32.06 22.65
CA LEU A 460 -39.48 33.45 23.00
C LEU A 460 -39.48 33.72 24.51
N THR A 461 -39.56 32.67 25.33
CA THR A 461 -39.64 32.77 26.80
C THR A 461 -38.33 32.48 27.52
N ARG A 462 -37.29 32.06 26.78
CA ARG A 462 -35.89 32.03 27.22
C ARG A 462 -35.16 33.29 26.78
#